data_AF-A0A5B7KP76-F1
#
_entry.id   AF-A0A5B7KP76-F1
#
_cell.length_a   1.000
_cell.length_b   1.000
_cell.length_c   1.000
_cell.angle_alpha   90.00
_cell.angle_beta   90.00
_cell.angle_gamma   90.00
#
_symmetry.space_group_name_H-M   'P 1'
#
loop_
_entity.id
_entity.type
_entity.pdbx_description
1 polymer ?
#
loop_
_entity_poly.entity_id
_entity_poly.type
_entity_poly.pdbx_seq_one_letter_code
_entity_poly.pdbx_strand_id
1 'polypeptide(L)' 'MLAFQTSIMAVEFDGGVVVGADSRTSMGVYVSNRVTDKLTRVTDHIYCCRSGSAADTQAIADIVASHMELLE' A
#
# COMPACT_ATOMS: atom_id res chain seq x y z
N MET A 1 3.14 6.85 22.05
CA MET A 1 2.42 7.33 20.85
C MET A 1 3.24 6.92 19.63
N LEU A 2 2.88 5.84 18.96
CA LEU A 2 3.57 5.38 17.74
C LEU A 2 2.98 6.17 16.57
N ALA A 3 3.70 7.16 16.05
CA ALA A 3 3.30 7.87 14.85
C ALA A 3 3.71 7.03 13.62
N PHE A 4 2.76 6.32 13.03
CA PHE A 4 2.94 5.65 11.74
C PHE A 4 2.76 6.68 10.64
N GLN A 5 3.88 7.18 10.10
CA GLN A 5 3.86 8.26 9.15
C GLN A 5 3.86 7.70 7.72
N THR A 6 2.65 7.60 7.16
CA THR A 6 2.42 7.21 5.76
C THR A 6 1.51 8.23 5.11
N SER A 7 1.85 8.65 3.90
CA SER A 7 1.04 9.53 3.07
C SER A 7 0.80 8.87 1.73
N ILE A 8 -0.47 8.72 1.39
CA ILE A 8 -0.97 8.08 0.18
C ILE A 8 -1.99 9.03 -0.43
N MET A 9 -1.97 9.15 -1.76
CA MET A 9 -2.93 9.93 -2.52
C MET A 9 -3.35 9.16 -3.78
N ALA A 10 -4.62 9.29 -4.15
CA ALA A 10 -5.16 8.80 -5.41
C ALA A 10 -5.95 9.94 -6.05
N VAL A 11 -5.77 10.14 -7.35
CA VAL A 11 -6.47 11.16 -8.14
C VAL A 11 -7.06 10.50 -9.38
N GLU A 12 -8.37 10.64 -9.55
CA GLU A 12 -9.10 10.22 -10.74
C GLU A 12 -8.96 11.26 -11.85
N PHE A 13 -8.88 10.79 -13.08
CA PHE A 13 -8.95 11.61 -14.29
C PHE A 13 -9.70 10.85 -15.39
N ASP A 14 -10.05 11.54 -16.48
CA ASP A 14 -10.69 10.88 -17.63
C ASP A 14 -9.76 9.83 -18.25
N GLY A 15 -10.16 8.56 -18.16
CA GLY A 15 -9.37 7.42 -18.63
C GLY A 15 -8.53 6.70 -17.56
N GLY A 16 -8.61 7.08 -16.27
CA GLY A 16 -8.00 6.27 -15.21
C GLY A 16 -7.77 6.95 -13.86
N VAL A 17 -6.80 6.41 -13.12
CA VAL A 17 -6.41 6.87 -11.78
C VAL A 17 -4.89 6.95 -11.69
N VAL A 18 -4.38 7.99 -11.03
CA VAL A 18 -2.98 8.08 -10.60
C VAL A 18 -2.92 7.86 -9.09
N VAL A 19 -2.10 6.91 -8.65
CA VAL A 19 -1.83 6.66 -7.23
C VAL A 19 -0.38 6.97 -6.89
N GLY A 20 -0.15 7.48 -5.69
CA GLY A 20 1.17 7.78 -5.17
C GLY A 20 1.26 7.57 -3.67
N ALA A 21 2.42 7.10 -3.21
CA ALA A 21 2.70 6.90 -1.79
C ALA A 21 4.11 7.36 -1.45
N ASP A 22 4.30 7.85 -0.23
CA ASP A 22 5.65 8.07 0.30
C ASP A 22 6.34 6.73 0.64
N SER A 23 7.68 6.72 0.65
CA SER A 23 8.46 5.48 0.79
C SER A 23 9.03 5.25 2.20
N ARG A 24 8.71 6.12 3.15
CA ARG A 24 9.27 6.10 4.50
C ARG A 24 8.49 5.14 5.41
N THR A 25 9.19 4.36 6.21
CA THR A 25 8.62 3.57 7.30
C THR A 25 9.30 3.96 8.60
N SER A 26 8.51 4.16 9.66
CA SER A 26 9.01 4.56 10.98
C SER A 26 8.59 3.61 12.10
N MET A 27 9.43 3.52 13.13
CA MET A 27 9.11 2.93 14.42
C MET A 27 9.16 4.04 15.46
N GLY A 28 8.02 4.72 15.64
CA GLY A 28 7.98 5.98 16.39
C GLY A 28 8.75 7.07 15.65
N VAL A 29 9.80 7.62 16.28
CA VAL A 29 10.64 8.69 15.70
C VAL A 29 11.77 8.17 14.81
N TYR A 30 12.08 6.88 14.89
CA TYR A 30 13.15 6.27 14.11
C TYR A 30 12.67 5.89 12.72
N VAL A 31 13.39 6.30 11.67
CA VAL A 31 13.11 5.88 10.29
C VAL A 31 13.78 4.54 10.05
N SER A 32 12.99 3.47 10.06
CA SER A 32 13.46 2.09 9.86
C SER A 32 13.74 1.77 8.39
N ASN A 33 12.99 2.38 7.47
CA ASN A 33 13.21 2.23 6.03
C ASN A 33 12.84 3.52 5.28
N ARG A 34 13.58 3.84 4.21
CA ARG A 34 13.36 5.03 3.37
C ARG A 34 12.83 4.70 1.98
N VAL A 35 12.78 3.43 1.62
CA VAL A 35 12.50 2.95 0.25
C VAL A 35 11.46 1.83 0.25
N THR A 36 10.52 1.85 1.19
CA THR A 36 9.43 0.87 1.23
C THR A 36 8.41 1.17 0.14
N ASP A 37 8.07 0.15 -0.65
CA ASP A 37 6.89 0.22 -1.51
C ASP A 37 5.62 -0.06 -0.69
N LYS A 38 4.66 0.85 -0.79
CA LYS A 38 3.37 0.80 -0.07
C LYS A 38 2.21 0.52 -1.01
N LEU A 39 2.46 0.36 -2.30
CA LEU A 39 1.47 0.02 -3.31
C LEU A 39 1.64 -1.46 -3.67
N THR A 40 0.61 -2.27 -3.41
CA THR A 40 0.59 -3.67 -3.79
C THR A 40 -0.38 -3.86 -4.93
N ARG A 41 0.11 -4.37 -6.07
CA ARG A 41 -0.75 -4.75 -7.19
C ARG A 41 -1.61 -5.95 -6.77
N VAL A 42 -2.92 -5.87 -6.96
CA VAL A 42 -3.87 -6.96 -6.68
C VAL A 42 -4.29 -7.65 -7.98
N THR A 43 -4.67 -6.87 -8.99
CA THR A 43 -4.98 -7.36 -10.35
C THR A 43 -4.39 -6.39 -11.39
N ASP A 44 -4.71 -6.55 -12.69
CA ASP A 44 -4.35 -5.56 -13.72
C ASP A 44 -5.05 -4.20 -13.53
N HIS A 45 -6.17 -4.17 -12.80
CA HIS A 45 -7.00 -2.96 -12.64
C HIS A 45 -7.18 -2.53 -11.18
N ILE A 46 -6.62 -3.27 -10.21
CA ILE A 46 -6.78 -2.99 -8.79
C ILE A 46 -5.40 -2.90 -8.12
N TYR A 47 -5.17 -1.78 -7.43
CA TYR A 47 -4.01 -1.56 -6.56
C TYR A 47 -4.45 -1.33 -5.12
N CYS A 48 -3.82 -2.04 -4.18
CA CYS A 48 -3.98 -1.86 -2.75
C CYS A 48 -2.95 -0.86 -2.21
N CYS A 49 -3.43 0.21 -1.57
CA CYS A 49 -2.58 1.19 -0.92
C CYS A 49 -2.49 0.88 0.58
N ARG A 50 -1.30 0.54 1.07
CA ARG A 50 -1.10 0.02 2.45
C ARG A 50 -0.69 1.11 3.43
N SER A 51 -1.46 1.30 4.50
CA SER A 51 -1.14 2.20 5.62
C SER A 51 -1.47 1.55 6.97
N GLY A 52 -0.61 1.78 7.97
CA GLY A 52 -0.69 1.15 9.29
C GLY A 52 0.41 0.11 9.51
N SER A 53 0.06 -0.99 10.18
CA SER A 53 0.98 -2.11 10.42
C SER A 53 1.38 -2.75 9.10
N ALA A 54 2.68 -2.73 8.79
CA ALA A 54 3.20 -3.23 7.51
C ALA A 54 2.90 -4.72 7.32
N ALA A 55 3.07 -5.55 8.36
CA ALA A 55 2.87 -6.99 8.29
C ALA A 55 1.39 -7.34 8.06
N ASP A 56 0.48 -6.72 8.81
CA ASP A 56 -0.96 -7.03 8.71
C ASP A 56 -1.52 -6.63 7.34
N THR A 57 -1.15 -5.45 6.87
CA THR A 57 -1.63 -4.93 5.58
C THR A 57 -1.03 -5.70 4.39
N GLN A 58 0.19 -6.21 4.49
CA GLN A 58 0.78 -7.11 3.48
C GLN A 58 0.04 -8.43 3.41
N ALA A 59 -0.13 -9.10 4.56
CA ALA A 59 -0.80 -10.40 4.60
C ALA A 59 -2.22 -10.31 4.02
N ILE A 60 -2.97 -9.26 4.34
CA ILE A 60 -4.31 -9.06 3.79
C ILE A 60 -4.25 -8.80 2.28
N ALA A 61 -3.34 -7.95 1.80
CA ALA A 61 -3.21 -7.66 0.37
C ALA A 61 -2.85 -8.92 -0.44
N ASP A 62 -1.94 -9.74 0.09
CA ASP A 62 -1.50 -10.99 -0.54
C ASP A 62 -2.65 -12.01 -0.62
N ILE A 63 -3.42 -12.18 0.47
CA ILE A 63 -4.60 -13.06 0.49
C ILE A 63 -5.64 -12.60 -0.55
N VAL A 64 -5.91 -11.30 -0.63
CA VAL A 64 -6.88 -10.76 -1.59
C VAL A 64 -6.39 -10.97 -3.02
N ALA A 65 -5.09 -10.71 -3.30
CA ALA A 65 -4.52 -10.94 -4.62
C ALA A 65 -4.64 -12.42 -5.04
N SER A 66 -4.26 -13.36 -4.15
CA SER A 66 -4.42 -14.79 -4.41
C SER A 66 -5.89 -15.20 -4.61
N HIS A 67 -6.83 -14.57 -3.90
CA HIS A 67 -8.25 -14.88 -4.07
C HIS A 67 -8.80 -14.34 -5.39
N MET A 68 -8.35 -13.18 -5.86
CA MET A 68 -8.73 -12.64 -7.17
C MET A 68 -8.16 -13.52 -8.30
N GLU A 69 -6.91 -13.97 -8.19
CA GLU A 69 -6.28 -14.87 -9.18
C GLU A 69 -7.02 -16.22 -9.31
N LEU A 70 -7.62 -16.72 -8.22
CA LEU A 70 -8.42 -17.94 -8.25
C LEU A 70 -9.81 -17.76 -8.87
N LEU A 71 -10.32 -16.53 -8.92
CA LEU A 71 -11.66 -16.20 -9.41
C LEU A 71 -11.67 -15.71 -10.87
N GLU A 72 -10.52 -15.26 -11.37
CA GLU A 72 -10.27 -14.95 -12.78
C GLU A 72 -10.08 -16.22 -13.63
#